data_AF-A0A5B0BPG9-F1
#
_entry.id   AF-A0A5B0BPG9-F1
#
_cell.length_a   1.000
_cell.length_b   1.000
_cell.length_c   1.000
_cell.angle_alpha   90.00
_cell.angle_beta   90.00
_cell.angle_gamma   90.00
#
_symmetry.space_group_name_H-M   'P 1'
#
loop_
_entity.id
_entity.type
_entity.pdbx_description
1 polymer ?
#
loop_
_entity_poly.entity_id
_entity_poly.type
_entity_poly.pdbx_seq_one_letter_code
_entity_poly.pdbx_strand_id
1 'polypeptide(L)' 'MKKKSWEWEVKLVTESDPYIIHTDEDSALVAMENFEGAWGRNLSVYSLRKTAEIIRFDEAK' A
#
# COMPACT_ATOMS: atom_id res chain seq x y z
N MET A 1 18.32 8.00 -15.59
CA MET A 1 16.85 8.07 -15.74
C MET A 1 16.27 8.28 -14.36
N LYS A 2 15.34 9.23 -14.15
CA LYS A 2 14.61 9.30 -12.86
C LYS A 2 13.87 7.98 -12.69
N LYS A 3 14.07 7.29 -11.56
CA LYS A 3 13.32 6.07 -11.24
C LYS A 3 11.86 6.49 -11.02
N LYS A 4 10.92 5.87 -11.73
CA LYS A 4 9.49 6.10 -11.49
C LYS A 4 9.16 5.59 -10.09
N SER A 5 8.21 6.25 -9.44
CA SER A 5 7.68 5.87 -8.15
C SER A 5 6.16 6.00 -8.17
N TRP A 6 5.48 5.26 -7.33
CA TRP A 6 4.03 5.25 -7.23
C TRP A 6 3.62 5.47 -5.78
N GLU A 7 2.52 6.17 -5.60
CA GLU A 7 1.91 6.45 -4.31
C GLU A 7 0.55 5.76 -4.23
N TRP A 8 0.35 4.99 -3.16
CA TRP A 8 -0.85 4.23 -2.89
C TRP A 8 -1.46 4.73 -1.59
N GLU A 9 -2.73 5.12 -1.65
CA GLU A 9 -3.52 5.42 -0.46
C GLU A 9 -4.40 4.22 -0.15
N VAL A 10 -4.12 3.56 0.97
CA VAL A 10 -4.72 2.28 1.33
C VAL A 10 -5.42 2.41 2.68
N LYS A 11 -6.69 2.05 2.75
CA LYS A 11 -7.46 2.05 3.98
C LYS A 11 -7.81 0.63 4.40
N LEU A 12 -7.50 0.29 5.64
CA LEU A 12 -7.99 -0.96 6.22
C LEU A 12 -9.45 -0.78 6.63
N VAL A 13 -10.32 -1.73 6.29
CA VAL A 13 -11.75 -1.72 6.66
C VAL A 13 -11.99 -1.65 8.17
N THR A 14 -10.99 -2.08 8.95
CA THR A 14 -11.01 -2.05 10.42
C THR A 14 -10.54 -0.73 11.01
N GLU A 15 -9.98 0.18 10.20
CA GLU A 15 -9.38 1.43 10.66
C GLU A 15 -10.05 2.64 9.97
N SER A 16 -10.08 3.79 10.66
CA SER A 16 -10.65 5.01 10.10
C SER A 16 -9.72 5.67 9.10
N ASP A 17 -8.43 5.62 9.38
CA ASP A 17 -7.41 6.44 8.73
C ASP A 17 -6.71 5.65 7.61
N PRO A 18 -6.47 6.28 6.44
CA PRO A 18 -5.72 5.66 5.36
C PRO A 18 -4.21 5.72 5.62
N TYR A 19 -3.49 4.84 4.93
CA TYR A 19 -2.05 4.75 4.91
C TYR A 19 -1.53 5.12 3.54
N ILE A 20 -0.42 5.87 3.52
CA ILE A 20 0.27 6.23 2.28
C ILE A 20 1.49 5.33 2.12
N ILE A 21 1.56 4.62 1.01
CA ILE A 21 2.63 3.67 0.68
C ILE A 21 3.29 4.13 -0.61
N HIS A 22 4.63 4.14 -0.63
CA HIS A 22 5.39 4.40 -1.85
C HIS A 22 6.03 3.13 -2.37
N THR A 23 5.96 2.91 -3.68
CA THR A 23 6.61 1.80 -4.37
C THR A 23 7.45 2.31 -5.55
N ASP A 24 8.43 1.53 -5.94
CA ASP A 24 9.24 1.71 -7.15
C ASP A 24 8.79 0.79 -8.30
N GLU A 25 7.61 0.18 -8.14
CA GLU A 25 6.90 -0.59 -9.15
C GLU A 25 5.39 -0.28 -9.12
N ASP A 26 4.76 -0.30 -10.30
CA ASP A 26 3.29 -0.28 -10.46
C ASP A 26 2.72 -1.65 -10.08
N SER A 27 2.74 -1.96 -8.78
CA SER A 27 2.32 -3.25 -8.28
C SER A 27 1.66 -3.13 -6.91
N ALA A 28 0.37 -3.44 -6.86
CA ALA A 28 -0.38 -3.54 -5.61
C ALA A 28 0.19 -4.62 -4.68
N LEU A 29 0.83 -5.66 -5.23
CA LEU A 29 1.52 -6.67 -4.41
C LEU A 29 2.70 -6.05 -3.65
N VAL A 30 3.56 -5.32 -4.37
CA VAL A 30 4.72 -4.62 -3.77
C VAL A 30 4.25 -3.59 -2.75
N ALA A 31 3.14 -2.89 -3.01
CA ALA A 31 2.54 -1.97 -2.04
C ALA A 31 2.10 -2.70 -0.75
N MET A 32 1.46 -3.86 -0.87
CA MET A 32 1.04 -4.64 0.32
C MET A 32 2.21 -5.25 1.08
N GLU A 33 3.27 -5.67 0.39
CA GLU A 33 4.52 -6.14 1.01
C GLU A 33 5.21 -5.01 1.80
N ASN A 34 5.30 -3.82 1.21
CA ASN A 34 5.81 -2.63 1.89
C ASN A 34 4.92 -2.25 3.09
N PHE A 35 3.60 -2.40 2.95
CA PHE A 35 2.67 -2.15 4.05
C PHE A 35 2.91 -3.10 5.23
N GLU A 36 2.99 -4.40 4.96
CA GLU A 36 3.27 -5.41 5.98
C GLU A 36 4.60 -5.14 6.67
N GLY A 37 5.64 -4.78 5.91
CA GLY A 37 6.95 -4.44 6.46
C GLY A 37 6.96 -3.19 7.34
N ALA A 38 6.20 -2.15 6.98
CA ALA A 38 6.22 -0.86 7.67
C ALA A 38 5.24 -0.77 8.85
N TRP A 39 4.06 -1.38 8.74
CA TRP A 39 2.97 -1.27 9.73
C TRP A 39 2.53 -2.62 10.32
N GLY A 40 3.29 -3.70 10.10
CA GLY A 40 3.00 -5.09 10.47
C GLY A 40 2.37 -5.29 11.85
N ARG A 41 1.05 -5.14 11.94
CA ARG A 41 0.20 -5.43 13.11
C ARG A 41 -0.30 -6.89 13.11
N ASN A 42 0.54 -7.85 12.72
CA ASN A 42 0.17 -9.26 12.51
C ASN A 42 -0.79 -9.51 11.32
N LEU A 43 -0.91 -8.57 10.38
CA LEU A 43 -1.70 -8.76 9.15
C LEU A 43 -0.76 -9.18 8.02
N SER A 44 -0.86 -10.44 7.58
CA SER A 44 -0.15 -10.93 6.40
C SER A 44 -0.62 -10.21 5.12
N VAL A 45 0.21 -10.14 4.07
CA VAL A 45 -0.18 -9.67 2.72
C VAL A 45 -1.54 -10.24 2.28
N TYR A 46 -1.78 -11.53 2.54
CA TYR A 46 -3.05 -12.17 2.19
C TYR A 46 -4.26 -11.59 2.92
N SER A 47 -4.09 -11.26 4.21
CA SER A 47 -5.14 -10.63 5.01
C SER A 47 -5.38 -9.20 4.53
N LEU A 48 -4.29 -8.43 4.32
CA LEU A 48 -4.33 -7.07 3.80
C LEU A 48 -5.09 -7.00 2.47
N ARG A 49 -4.82 -7.90 1.52
CA ARG A 49 -5.55 -7.95 0.24
C ARG A 49 -7.07 -8.18 0.37
N LYS A 50 -7.55 -8.70 1.50
CA LYS A 50 -9.00 -8.89 1.76
C LYS A 50 -9.62 -7.76 2.58
N THR A 51 -8.81 -7.10 3.41
CA THR A 51 -9.29 -6.10 4.37
C THR A 51 -8.83 -4.69 4.04
N ALA A 52 -8.09 -4.49 2.96
CA ALA A 52 -7.60 -3.21 2.51
C ALA A 52 -8.30 -2.77 1.23
N GLU A 53 -8.64 -1.50 1.16
CA GLU A 53 -9.20 -0.83 -0.01
C GLU A 53 -8.18 0.19 -0.52
N ILE A 54 -7.94 0.19 -1.83
CA ILE A 54 -7.08 1.18 -2.49
C ILE A 54 -7.97 2.38 -2.83
N ILE A 55 -7.80 3.47 -2.11
CA ILE A 55 -8.55 4.72 -2.29
C ILE A 55 -7.98 5.52 -3.46
N ARG A 56 -6.64 5.56 -3.58
CA ARG A 56 -5.93 6.34 -4.61
C ARG A 56 -4.66 5.63 -5.05
N PHE A 57 -4.34 5.79 -6.33
CA PHE A 57 -3.14 5.30 -6.97
C PHE A 57 -2.65 6.33 -7.98
N ASP A 58 -1.45 6.89 -7.76
CA ASP A 58 -0.86 7.93 -8.61
C ASP A 58 0.64 7.69 -8.84
N GLU A 59 1.18 8.15 -9.97
CA GLU A 59 2.64 8.26 -10.15
C GLU A 59 3.17 9.37 -9.23
N ALA A 60 4.08 9.03 -8.33
CA ALA A 60 4.70 9.97 -7.40
C ALA A 60 5.66 10.90 -8.18
N LYS A 61 5.52 12.21 -7.92
CA LYS A 61 6.18 13.31 -8.67
C LYS A 61 7.68 13.45 -8.40
#